data_AF-A0A0A9DCC4-F1
#
_entry.id   AF-A0A0A9DCC4-F1
#
_cell.length_a   1.000
_cell.length_b   1.000
_cell.length_c   1.000
_cell.angle_alpha   90.00
_cell.angle_beta   90.00
_cell.angle_gamma   90.00
#
_symmetry.space_group_name_H-M   'P 1'
#
loop_
_entity.id
_entity.type
_entity.pdbx_description
1 polymer ?
#
loop_
_entity_poly.entity_id
_entity_poly.type
_entity_poly.pdbx_seq_one_letter_code
_entity_poly.pdbx_strand_id
1 'polypeptide(L)'
;MSAQETSFVTLGQRVLANPLKVRMHYGHPDVFDRLWFLTRGGLSKASRVINISEDIFAGFNCTLRGGNVSHQEYIQVGKGRDVGLNQISMFEAKVSSGNGEQTLSRDIYRLGHRLDFFRMLSVFYTTVGFYFNTMLVVLTVYTFVWGRLYLALSGLEAGIQGSANSTNNKALGTVLNQQFIIQLGLFTALPMIIENSLEQGFLPAIWDFFTMQMNFSSLFYTFSMGTKSHYYGRTILHGGAKYRATGRGFVVEHKKFAENYRLYARSHFIKAIELGIILTVYAAHSVIARNTLVYIIMNISSWFLVVSWIMAPFAFNPSGFDWLKTVYDFDDFMNWIWYPGGLFF
;
A
#
# COMPACT_ATOMS: atom_id res chain seq x y z
N MET A 1 4.30 -0.36 12.23
CA MET A 1 4.81 -1.73 12.05
C MET A 1 4.71 -2.56 13.33
N SER A 2 4.93 -2.01 14.54
CA SER A 2 4.73 -2.77 15.79
C SER A 2 3.33 -3.39 15.91
N ALA A 3 2.26 -2.63 15.66
CA ALA A 3 0.89 -3.14 15.64
C ALA A 3 0.58 -4.13 14.48
N GLN A 4 1.46 -4.21 13.46
CA GLN A 4 1.33 -5.23 12.43
C GLN A 4 1.87 -6.58 12.91
N GLU A 5 2.75 -6.64 13.92
CA GLU A 5 3.26 -7.92 14.42
C GLU A 5 2.16 -8.76 15.08
N THR A 6 1.29 -8.13 15.88
CA THR A 6 0.15 -8.81 16.52
C THR A 6 -0.86 -9.32 15.48
N SER A 7 -1.27 -8.48 14.54
CA SER A 7 -2.24 -8.89 13.51
C SER A 7 -1.68 -9.91 12.50
N PHE A 8 -0.49 -9.62 11.96
CA PHE A 8 0.10 -10.38 10.85
C PHE A 8 0.69 -11.72 11.29
N VAL A 9 1.31 -11.80 12.48
CA VAL A 9 2.08 -12.98 12.91
C VAL A 9 1.24 -13.95 13.73
N THR A 10 0.19 -13.49 14.41
CA THR A 10 -0.60 -14.35 15.31
C THR A 10 -2.03 -14.54 14.79
N LEU A 11 -2.91 -13.56 14.94
CA LEU A 11 -4.35 -13.71 14.71
C LEU A 11 -4.70 -14.12 13.28
N GLY A 12 -4.15 -13.41 12.28
CA GLY A 12 -4.35 -13.79 10.88
C GLY A 12 -3.83 -15.19 10.58
N GLN A 13 -2.69 -15.57 11.16
CA GLN A 13 -2.09 -16.89 10.94
C GLN A 13 -2.89 -18.02 11.58
N ARG A 14 -3.51 -17.79 12.76
CA ARG A 14 -4.40 -18.76 13.41
C ARG A 14 -5.55 -19.16 12.47
N VAL A 15 -6.26 -18.18 11.95
CA VAL A 15 -7.44 -18.41 11.08
C VAL A 15 -7.05 -19.05 9.74
N LEU A 16 -5.92 -18.63 9.16
CA LEU A 16 -5.39 -19.21 7.92
C LEU A 16 -4.92 -20.65 8.10
N ALA A 17 -4.37 -21.01 9.26
CA ALA A 17 -3.95 -22.38 9.58
C ALA A 17 -5.14 -23.29 9.90
N ASN A 18 -6.07 -22.83 10.74
CA ASN A 18 -7.26 -23.57 11.16
C ASN A 18 -8.42 -22.59 11.42
N PRO A 19 -9.58 -22.70 10.75
CA PRO A 19 -10.07 -23.82 9.93
C PRO A 19 -9.72 -23.77 8.43
N LEU A 20 -9.17 -22.65 7.94
CA LEU A 20 -9.09 -22.43 6.49
C LEU A 20 -8.04 -23.29 5.79
N LYS A 21 -6.93 -23.66 6.44
CA LYS A 21 -5.83 -24.44 5.85
C LYS A 21 -5.26 -23.83 4.55
N VAL A 22 -5.21 -22.50 4.49
CA VAL A 22 -4.70 -21.71 3.35
C VAL A 22 -3.52 -20.83 3.74
N ARG A 23 -2.80 -21.23 4.78
CA ARG A 23 -1.57 -20.56 5.20
C ARG A 23 -0.46 -20.85 4.19
N MET A 24 -0.18 -19.87 3.33
CA MET A 24 0.86 -19.96 2.29
C MET A 24 2.21 -19.36 2.72
N HIS A 25 2.17 -18.56 3.80
CA HIS A 25 3.25 -18.05 4.63
C HIS A 25 4.43 -17.23 4.03
N TYR A 26 4.79 -16.19 4.80
CA TYR A 26 6.06 -15.46 4.79
C TYR A 26 6.49 -15.19 6.25
N GLY A 27 7.57 -15.78 6.77
CA GLY A 27 8.14 -15.44 8.09
C GLY A 27 8.34 -16.56 9.13
N HIS A 28 7.99 -16.30 10.38
CA HIS A 28 8.07 -17.22 11.53
C HIS A 28 6.72 -17.12 12.26
N PRO A 29 6.19 -18.18 12.90
CA PRO A 29 6.66 -19.57 12.97
C PRO A 29 5.90 -20.46 11.99
N ASP A 30 6.49 -20.70 10.82
CA ASP A 30 6.08 -21.83 9.99
C ASP A 30 6.78 -23.10 10.43
N VAL A 31 5.99 -24.17 10.50
CA VAL A 31 6.52 -25.51 10.69
C VAL A 31 6.15 -26.32 9.46
N PHE A 32 7.17 -26.72 8.71
CA PHE A 32 7.05 -27.62 7.57
C PHE A 32 7.43 -29.04 7.98
N ASP A 33 6.67 -30.04 7.53
CA ASP A 33 7.04 -31.44 7.67
C ASP A 33 8.20 -31.77 6.71
N ARG A 34 9.40 -31.94 7.27
CA ARG A 34 10.62 -32.27 6.53
C ARG A 34 10.45 -33.52 5.66
N LEU A 35 9.84 -34.58 6.18
CA LEU A 35 9.69 -35.84 5.44
C LEU A 35 8.72 -35.67 4.27
N TRP A 36 7.67 -34.86 4.46
CA TRP A 36 6.70 -34.53 3.42
C TRP A 36 7.35 -33.84 2.21
N PHE A 37 8.19 -32.83 2.44
CA PHE A 37 8.84 -32.08 1.36
C PHE A 37 9.99 -32.84 0.69
N LEU A 38 10.82 -33.55 1.47
CA LEU A 38 11.97 -34.29 0.92
C LEU A 38 11.52 -35.37 -0.08
N THR A 39 10.43 -36.08 0.24
CA THR A 39 9.88 -37.13 -0.63
C THR A 39 9.16 -36.58 -1.88
N ARG A 40 8.96 -35.26 -1.98
CA ARG A 40 8.16 -34.61 -3.04
C ARG A 40 8.94 -33.54 -3.82
N GLY A 41 10.28 -33.62 -3.83
CA GLY A 41 11.12 -32.74 -4.64
C GLY A 41 11.47 -31.40 -4.00
N GLY A 42 11.41 -31.30 -2.66
CA GLY A 42 11.90 -30.14 -1.91
C GLY A 42 10.86 -29.04 -1.63
N LEU A 43 11.32 -27.99 -0.94
CA LEU A 43 10.51 -26.87 -0.44
C LEU A 43 10.17 -25.85 -1.54
N SER A 44 11.18 -25.20 -2.11
CA SER A 44 11.01 -24.12 -3.07
C SER A 44 11.38 -24.52 -4.50
N LYS A 45 10.94 -23.72 -5.47
CA LYS A 45 11.29 -23.90 -6.89
C LYS A 45 12.75 -23.54 -7.11
N ALA A 46 13.47 -24.33 -7.90
CA ALA A 46 14.87 -24.11 -8.23
C ALA A 46 15.06 -22.92 -9.20
N SER A 47 14.92 -21.70 -8.69
CA SER A 47 15.16 -20.47 -9.44
C SER A 47 15.71 -19.39 -8.52
N ARG A 48 16.85 -18.79 -8.90
CA ARG A 48 17.50 -17.70 -8.16
C ARG A 48 16.93 -16.32 -8.50
N VAL A 49 16.18 -16.21 -9.60
CA VAL A 49 15.75 -14.91 -10.18
C VAL A 49 14.23 -14.78 -10.21
N ILE A 50 13.54 -15.85 -10.64
CA ILE A 50 12.08 -15.93 -10.71
C ILE A 50 11.57 -16.50 -9.39
N ASN A 51 10.48 -15.96 -8.84
CA ASN A 51 9.84 -16.34 -7.58
C ASN A 51 10.57 -15.80 -6.34
N ILE A 52 10.68 -14.46 -6.23
CA ILE A 52 11.36 -13.79 -5.10
C ILE A 52 10.81 -14.23 -3.74
N SER A 53 9.51 -14.48 -3.65
CA SER A 53 8.83 -14.96 -2.45
C SER A 53 8.86 -16.49 -2.35
N GLU A 54 10.06 -17.08 -2.35
CA GLU A 54 10.26 -18.54 -2.40
C GLU A 54 9.53 -19.30 -1.28
N ASP A 55 9.38 -18.67 -0.12
CA ASP A 55 8.65 -19.16 1.05
C ASP A 55 7.16 -19.28 0.76
N ILE A 56 6.55 -18.25 0.18
CA ILE A 56 5.14 -18.27 -0.22
C ILE A 56 4.90 -19.36 -1.28
N PHE A 57 5.82 -19.49 -2.23
CA PHE A 57 5.74 -20.54 -3.25
C PHE A 57 5.90 -21.96 -2.68
N ALA A 58 6.67 -22.12 -1.60
CA ALA A 58 6.72 -23.39 -0.86
C ALA A 58 5.37 -23.72 -0.22
N GLY A 59 4.68 -22.71 0.34
CA GLY A 59 3.31 -22.85 0.83
C GLY A 59 2.32 -23.26 -0.26
N PHE A 60 2.34 -22.59 -1.42
CA PHE A 60 1.50 -22.97 -2.56
C PHE A 60 1.72 -24.42 -2.99
N ASN A 61 2.98 -24.86 -3.10
CA ASN A 61 3.30 -26.24 -3.43
C ASN A 61 2.80 -27.22 -2.37
N CYS A 62 2.90 -26.86 -1.08
CA CYS A 62 2.41 -27.68 0.03
C CYS A 62 0.90 -27.94 -0.12
N THR A 63 0.10 -26.86 -0.23
CA THR A 63 -1.36 -26.97 -0.32
C THR A 63 -1.80 -27.63 -1.61
N LEU A 64 -1.15 -27.33 -2.75
CA LEU A 64 -1.46 -27.99 -4.03
C LEU A 64 -1.22 -29.51 -3.99
N ARG A 65 -0.31 -29.99 -3.15
CA ARG A 65 -0.01 -31.41 -2.96
C ARG A 65 -0.84 -32.07 -1.84
N GLY A 66 -1.79 -31.35 -1.24
CA GLY A 66 -2.62 -31.84 -0.15
C GLY A 66 -1.96 -31.79 1.23
N GLY A 67 -0.80 -31.13 1.35
CA GLY A 67 -0.18 -30.84 2.64
C GLY A 67 -0.82 -29.65 3.35
N ASN A 68 -0.47 -29.45 4.62
CA ASN A 68 -0.92 -28.32 5.42
C ASN A 68 0.27 -27.66 6.14
N VAL A 69 0.26 -26.34 6.23
CA VAL A 69 1.26 -25.56 6.97
C VAL A 69 0.65 -25.16 8.31
N SER A 70 1.14 -25.75 9.40
CA SER A 70 0.61 -25.50 10.75
C SER A 70 1.20 -24.24 11.38
N HIS A 71 0.38 -23.51 12.14
CA HIS A 71 0.80 -22.41 13.00
C HIS A 71 1.00 -22.90 14.43
N GLN A 72 2.16 -22.58 15.04
CA GLN A 72 2.53 -22.99 16.39
C GLN A 72 2.88 -21.75 17.21
N GLU A 73 2.03 -21.40 18.16
CA GLU A 73 2.12 -20.14 18.93
C GLU A 73 3.25 -20.13 19.95
N TYR A 74 3.64 -21.29 20.48
CA TYR A 74 4.68 -21.40 21.51
C TYR A 74 6.10 -21.12 20.99
N ILE A 75 6.26 -21.02 19.66
CA ILE A 75 7.52 -20.65 19.02
C ILE A 75 7.41 -19.18 18.57
N GLN A 76 7.25 -18.26 19.53
CA GLN A 76 7.41 -16.83 19.26
C GLN A 76 8.83 -16.42 19.61
N VAL A 77 9.77 -16.65 18.70
CA VAL A 77 11.06 -15.95 18.74
C VAL A 77 10.87 -14.65 17.96
N GLY A 78 10.59 -13.56 18.67
CA GLY A 78 10.39 -12.26 18.08
C GLY A 78 11.65 -11.78 17.38
N LYS A 79 11.60 -11.67 16.05
CA LYS A 79 12.63 -10.96 15.27
C LYS A 79 12.13 -9.55 14.97
N GLY A 80 11.94 -8.77 16.02
CA GLY A 80 11.65 -7.34 15.90
C GLY A 80 12.92 -6.59 15.52
N ARG A 81 12.80 -5.64 14.59
CA ARG A 81 13.87 -4.70 14.27
C ARG A 81 13.25 -3.35 13.97
N ASP A 82 13.76 -2.31 14.61
CA ASP A 82 13.45 -0.96 14.21
C ASP A 82 13.97 -0.74 12.77
N VAL A 83 13.17 -0.05 11.96
CA VAL A 83 13.52 0.24 10.57
C VAL A 83 13.05 1.63 10.19
N GLY A 84 13.90 2.36 9.47
CA GLY A 84 13.57 3.67 8.94
C GLY A 84 12.68 3.60 7.71
N LEU A 85 12.14 4.74 7.26
CA LEU A 85 11.24 4.83 6.11
C LEU A 85 11.80 4.14 4.85
N ASN A 86 13.09 4.34 4.55
CA ASN A 86 13.73 3.77 3.36
C ASN A 86 13.84 2.25 3.43
N GLN A 87 14.11 1.70 4.62
CA GLN A 87 14.15 0.26 4.83
C GLN A 87 12.75 -0.36 4.69
N ILE A 88 11.73 0.28 5.28
CA ILE A 88 10.34 -0.19 5.18
C ILE A 88 9.89 -0.14 3.72
N SER A 89 10.13 0.95 3.01
CA SER A 89 9.70 1.09 1.62
C SER A 89 10.38 0.09 0.69
N MET A 90 11.66 -0.21 0.92
CA MET A 90 12.37 -1.25 0.17
C MET A 90 11.86 -2.65 0.50
N PHE A 91 11.48 -2.90 1.75
CA PHE A 91 10.81 -4.13 2.15
C PHE A 91 9.45 -4.27 1.45
N GLU A 92 8.63 -3.22 1.46
CA GLU A 92 7.34 -3.22 0.78
C GLU A 92 7.48 -3.35 -0.73
N ALA A 93 8.49 -2.73 -1.35
CA ALA A 93 8.83 -2.91 -2.75
C ALA A 93 9.15 -4.38 -3.06
N LYS A 94 9.93 -5.05 -2.20
CA LYS A 94 10.26 -6.47 -2.32
C LYS A 94 8.99 -7.34 -2.25
N VAL A 95 8.15 -7.14 -1.24
CA VAL A 95 6.94 -7.96 -1.07
C VAL A 95 5.94 -7.71 -2.20
N SER A 96 5.74 -6.46 -2.59
CA SER A 96 4.80 -6.08 -3.67
C SER A 96 5.25 -6.63 -5.03
N SER A 97 6.54 -6.57 -5.32
CA SER A 97 7.08 -7.14 -6.56
C SER A 97 7.00 -8.67 -6.57
N GLY A 98 7.32 -9.33 -5.46
CA GLY A 98 7.13 -10.78 -5.32
C GLY A 98 5.66 -11.20 -5.44
N ASN A 99 4.72 -10.40 -4.93
CA ASN A 99 3.30 -10.65 -5.09
C ASN A 99 2.84 -10.49 -6.55
N GLY A 100 3.38 -9.52 -7.29
CA GLY A 100 3.15 -9.43 -8.74
C GLY A 100 3.55 -10.70 -9.50
N GLU A 101 4.64 -11.37 -9.09
CA GLU A 101 5.01 -12.68 -9.65
C GLU A 101 4.04 -13.79 -9.24
N GLN A 102 3.51 -13.75 -8.01
CA GLN A 102 2.49 -14.69 -7.55
C GLN A 102 1.21 -14.56 -8.37
N THR A 103 0.76 -13.34 -8.68
CA THR A 103 -0.40 -13.06 -9.54
C THR A 103 -0.24 -13.67 -10.93
N LEU A 104 0.97 -13.57 -11.51
CA LEU A 104 1.28 -14.14 -12.81
C LEU A 104 1.58 -15.65 -12.78
N SER A 105 1.68 -16.24 -11.58
CA SER A 105 2.11 -17.62 -11.42
C SER A 105 1.01 -18.62 -11.79
N ARG A 106 1.41 -19.78 -12.31
CA ARG A 106 0.48 -20.90 -12.53
C ARG A 106 -0.11 -21.46 -11.23
N ASP A 107 0.53 -21.21 -10.09
CA ASP A 107 0.16 -21.84 -8.82
C ASP A 107 -1.11 -21.21 -8.27
N ILE A 108 -1.25 -19.87 -8.40
CA ILE A 108 -2.48 -19.18 -7.98
C ILE A 108 -3.67 -19.64 -8.83
N TYR A 109 -3.46 -19.83 -10.14
CA TYR A 109 -4.47 -20.39 -11.03
C TYR A 109 -4.91 -21.79 -10.60
N ARG A 110 -3.95 -22.67 -10.26
CA ARG A 110 -4.23 -24.04 -9.81
C ARG A 110 -4.90 -24.08 -8.44
N LEU A 111 -4.51 -23.19 -7.52
CA LEU A 111 -5.13 -23.07 -6.21
C LEU A 111 -6.60 -22.65 -6.34
N GLY A 112 -6.88 -21.66 -7.19
CA GLY A 112 -8.25 -21.20 -7.45
C GLY A 112 -9.18 -22.31 -7.97
N HIS A 113 -8.66 -23.26 -8.74
CA HIS A 113 -9.47 -24.40 -9.24
C HIS A 113 -9.66 -25.53 -8.22
N ARG A 114 -8.84 -25.61 -7.17
CA ARG A 114 -8.84 -26.74 -6.21
C ARG A 114 -9.44 -26.39 -4.86
N LEU A 115 -9.49 -25.11 -4.51
CA LEU A 115 -10.04 -24.64 -3.24
C LEU A 115 -11.54 -24.41 -3.36
N ASP A 116 -12.26 -24.69 -2.27
CA ASP A 116 -13.65 -24.29 -2.11
C ASP A 116 -13.79 -22.75 -2.08
N PHE A 117 -15.00 -22.24 -2.31
CA PHE A 117 -15.26 -20.82 -2.45
C PHE A 117 -14.69 -19.97 -1.29
N PHE A 118 -14.88 -20.42 -0.04
CA PHE A 118 -14.41 -19.68 1.13
C PHE A 118 -12.87 -19.66 1.20
N ARG A 119 -12.23 -20.81 1.02
CA ARG A 119 -10.76 -20.88 0.97
C ARG A 119 -10.17 -20.09 -0.18
N MET A 120 -10.82 -20.12 -1.36
CA MET A 120 -10.41 -19.34 -2.52
C MET A 120 -10.50 -17.83 -2.23
N LEU A 121 -11.59 -17.38 -1.62
CA LEU A 121 -11.77 -15.99 -1.20
C LEU A 121 -10.71 -15.56 -0.18
N SER A 122 -10.41 -16.42 0.80
CA SER A 122 -9.36 -16.19 1.78
C SER A 122 -7.98 -16.11 1.14
N VAL A 123 -7.65 -17.01 0.20
CA VAL A 123 -6.39 -16.92 -0.56
C VAL A 123 -6.35 -15.61 -1.34
N PHE A 124 -7.44 -15.21 -2.01
CA PHE A 124 -7.48 -13.94 -2.73
C PHE A 124 -7.17 -12.77 -1.80
N TYR A 125 -7.90 -12.59 -0.69
CA TYR A 125 -7.68 -11.43 0.18
C TYR A 125 -6.35 -11.43 0.92
N THR A 126 -5.81 -12.60 1.26
CA THR A 126 -4.55 -12.69 2.03
C THR A 126 -3.29 -12.72 1.17
N THR A 127 -3.42 -13.00 -0.13
CA THR A 127 -2.27 -13.04 -1.05
C THR A 127 -2.35 -11.92 -2.08
N VAL A 128 -3.01 -12.14 -3.22
CA VAL A 128 -2.96 -11.28 -4.41
C VAL A 128 -3.92 -10.09 -4.33
N GLY A 129 -5.11 -10.32 -3.77
CA GLY A 129 -6.21 -9.37 -3.74
C GLY A 129 -5.87 -8.07 -3.02
N PHE A 130 -5.09 -8.12 -1.94
CA PHE A 130 -4.66 -6.90 -1.23
C PHE A 130 -3.87 -5.94 -2.15
N TYR A 131 -2.87 -6.46 -2.88
CA TYR A 131 -2.04 -5.64 -3.77
C TYR A 131 -2.79 -5.22 -5.03
N PHE A 132 -3.63 -6.11 -5.57
CA PHE A 132 -4.51 -5.81 -6.69
C PHE A 132 -5.49 -4.68 -6.37
N ASN A 133 -6.21 -4.77 -5.25
CA ASN A 133 -7.16 -3.74 -4.80
C ASN A 133 -6.44 -2.43 -4.50
N THR A 134 -5.26 -2.49 -3.87
CA THR A 134 -4.41 -1.31 -3.63
C THR A 134 -4.05 -0.60 -4.94
N MET A 135 -3.63 -1.36 -5.96
CA MET A 135 -3.34 -0.80 -7.28
C MET A 135 -4.59 -0.19 -7.92
N LEU A 136 -5.73 -0.88 -7.85
CA LEU A 136 -7.00 -0.38 -8.39
C LEU A 136 -7.42 0.93 -7.72
N VAL A 137 -7.31 1.06 -6.40
CA VAL A 137 -7.66 2.31 -5.70
C VAL A 137 -6.77 3.47 -6.17
N VAL A 138 -5.47 3.24 -6.37
CA VAL A 138 -4.59 4.29 -6.93
C VAL A 138 -5.04 4.65 -8.35
N LEU A 139 -5.31 3.66 -9.21
CA LEU A 139 -5.77 3.90 -10.58
C LEU A 139 -7.13 4.60 -10.64
N THR A 140 -8.06 4.30 -9.73
CA THR A 140 -9.36 4.98 -9.67
C THR A 140 -9.20 6.43 -9.26
N VAL A 141 -8.31 6.75 -8.31
CA VAL A 141 -8.01 8.16 -7.97
C VAL A 141 -7.39 8.88 -9.18
N TYR A 142 -6.45 8.27 -9.89
CA TYR A 142 -5.86 8.83 -11.10
C TYR A 142 -6.91 9.13 -12.18
N THR A 143 -7.72 8.12 -12.53
CA THR A 143 -8.78 8.26 -13.53
C THR A 143 -9.86 9.24 -13.10
N PHE A 144 -10.18 9.31 -11.80
CA PHE A 144 -11.10 10.28 -11.25
C PHE A 144 -10.60 11.72 -11.40
N VAL A 145 -9.36 12.00 -10.99
CA VAL A 145 -8.76 13.35 -11.06
C VAL A 145 -8.60 13.81 -12.51
N TRP A 146 -8.09 12.94 -13.39
CA TRP A 146 -7.97 13.23 -14.82
C TRP A 146 -9.34 13.39 -15.50
N GLY A 147 -10.31 12.53 -15.18
CA GLY A 147 -11.67 12.62 -15.70
C GLY A 147 -12.36 13.92 -15.28
N ARG A 148 -12.14 14.38 -14.04
CA ARG A 148 -12.66 15.66 -13.54
C ARG A 148 -12.05 16.85 -14.25
N LEU A 149 -10.74 16.86 -14.43
CA LEU A 149 -10.07 17.91 -15.20
C LEU A 149 -10.64 17.98 -16.62
N TYR A 150 -10.83 16.82 -17.28
CA TYR A 150 -11.42 16.75 -18.61
C TYR A 150 -12.84 17.34 -18.65
N LEU A 151 -13.70 16.99 -17.69
CA LEU A 151 -15.06 17.54 -17.61
C LEU A 151 -15.08 19.05 -17.37
N ALA A 152 -14.15 19.57 -16.56
CA ALA A 152 -14.02 21.00 -16.30
C ALA A 152 -13.56 21.77 -17.56
N LEU A 153 -12.51 21.28 -18.24
CA LEU A 153 -11.94 21.95 -19.42
C LEU A 153 -12.82 21.84 -20.67
N SER A 154 -13.57 20.74 -20.82
CA SER A 154 -14.51 20.56 -21.94
C SER A 154 -15.78 21.39 -21.84
N GLY A 155 -16.02 22.08 -20.70
CA GLY A 155 -17.26 22.82 -20.45
C GLY A 155 -18.49 21.93 -20.20
N LEU A 156 -18.35 20.60 -20.28
CA LEU A 156 -19.41 19.63 -19.97
C LEU A 156 -19.90 19.79 -18.53
N GLU A 157 -18.99 20.08 -17.60
CA GLU A 157 -19.34 20.36 -16.21
C GLU A 157 -20.31 21.54 -16.06
N ALA A 158 -20.11 22.61 -16.83
CA ALA A 158 -21.00 23.77 -16.83
C ALA A 158 -22.39 23.43 -17.41
N GLY A 159 -22.44 22.63 -18.48
CA GLY A 159 -23.69 22.14 -19.07
C GLY A 159 -24.46 21.19 -18.15
N ILE A 160 -23.76 20.32 -17.43
CA ILE A 160 -24.35 19.42 -16.43
C ILE A 160 -24.90 20.23 -15.26
N GLN A 161 -24.19 21.25 -14.78
CA GLN A 161 -24.67 22.10 -13.68
C GLN A 161 -25.92 22.90 -14.08
N GLY A 162 -25.95 23.45 -15.30
CA GLY A 162 -27.13 24.12 -15.85
C GLY A 162 -28.35 23.20 -15.91
N SER A 163 -28.16 21.95 -16.35
CA SER A 163 -29.22 20.93 -16.44
C SER A 163 -29.62 20.38 -15.08
N ALA A 164 -28.69 20.15 -14.15
CA ALA A 164 -28.95 19.61 -12.82
C ALA A 164 -29.73 20.58 -11.92
N ASN A 165 -29.49 21.90 -12.09
CA ASN A 165 -30.31 22.93 -11.44
C ASN A 165 -31.76 22.92 -11.95
N SER A 166 -31.99 22.49 -13.21
CA SER A 166 -33.33 22.36 -13.78
C SER A 166 -34.06 21.07 -13.35
N THR A 167 -33.33 20.01 -13.02
CA THR A 167 -33.90 18.69 -12.68
C THR A 167 -33.78 18.29 -11.20
N ASN A 168 -33.33 19.20 -10.31
CA ASN A 168 -33.21 19.02 -8.85
C ASN A 168 -32.58 17.68 -8.43
N ASN A 169 -31.52 17.25 -9.13
CA ASN A 169 -30.93 15.92 -8.96
C ASN A 169 -29.93 15.88 -7.79
N LYS A 170 -30.39 16.26 -6.59
CA LYS A 170 -29.60 16.26 -5.33
C LYS A 170 -28.96 14.89 -5.03
N ALA A 171 -29.58 13.81 -5.51
CA ALA A 171 -29.12 12.44 -5.34
C ALA A 171 -27.75 12.17 -5.97
N LEU A 172 -27.46 12.75 -7.14
CA LEU A 172 -26.15 12.55 -7.79
C LEU A 172 -25.02 13.26 -7.01
N GLY A 173 -25.31 14.44 -6.45
CA GLY A 173 -24.37 15.19 -5.61
C GLY A 173 -24.08 14.52 -4.27
N THR A 174 -25.07 13.87 -3.65
CA THR A 174 -24.88 13.11 -2.41
C THR A 174 -24.15 11.78 -2.63
N VAL A 175 -24.45 11.06 -3.72
CA VAL A 175 -23.78 9.79 -4.05
C VAL A 175 -22.29 9.98 -4.35
N LEU A 176 -21.92 11.02 -5.09
CA LEU A 176 -20.52 11.30 -5.43
C LEU A 176 -19.68 11.75 -4.21
N ASN A 177 -20.29 12.42 -3.23
CA ASN A 177 -19.60 12.90 -2.02
C ASN A 177 -19.45 11.83 -0.94
N GLN A 178 -20.44 10.94 -0.79
CA GLN A 178 -20.43 9.90 0.24
C GLN A 178 -19.40 8.80 -0.03
N GLN A 179 -19.07 8.56 -1.29
CA GLN A 179 -18.26 7.41 -1.68
C GLN A 179 -16.79 7.49 -1.24
N PHE A 180 -16.19 8.67 -1.10
CA PHE A 180 -14.75 8.77 -0.79
C PHE A 180 -14.41 8.88 0.70
N ILE A 181 -15.22 9.61 1.49
CA ILE A 181 -14.94 9.82 2.92
C ILE A 181 -15.22 8.56 3.74
N ILE A 182 -16.31 7.86 3.42
CA ILE A 182 -16.75 6.69 4.19
C ILE A 182 -15.97 5.42 3.76
N GLN A 183 -15.65 5.28 2.47
CA GLN A 183 -15.20 3.99 1.91
C GLN A 183 -13.69 3.72 2.03
N LEU A 184 -12.82 4.73 2.01
CA LEU A 184 -11.36 4.52 2.00
C LEU A 184 -10.68 4.69 3.37
N GLY A 185 -11.18 5.57 4.25
CA GLY A 185 -10.56 5.84 5.56
C GLY A 185 -11.15 5.05 6.73
N LEU A 186 -12.49 5.00 6.83
CA LEU A 186 -13.18 4.33 7.93
C LEU A 186 -13.22 2.81 7.79
N PHE A 187 -13.56 2.29 6.60
CA PHE A 187 -13.64 0.83 6.39
C PHE A 187 -12.28 0.12 6.37
N THR A 188 -11.19 0.82 6.06
CA THR A 188 -9.84 0.25 6.12
C THR A 188 -9.29 0.23 7.55
N ALA A 189 -9.69 1.17 8.41
CA ALA A 189 -9.32 1.22 9.82
C ALA A 189 -10.21 0.35 10.72
N LEU A 190 -11.44 0.05 10.27
CA LEU A 190 -12.43 -0.73 11.02
C LEU A 190 -11.92 -2.10 11.50
N PRO A 191 -11.26 -2.92 10.64
CA PRO A 191 -10.71 -4.20 11.07
C PRO A 191 -9.72 -4.06 12.23
N MET A 192 -8.85 -3.04 12.18
CA MET A 192 -7.86 -2.76 13.23
C MET A 192 -8.52 -2.31 14.53
N ILE A 193 -9.56 -1.46 14.46
CA ILE A 193 -10.29 -1.00 15.66
C ILE A 193 -11.02 -2.18 16.31
N ILE A 194 -11.68 -3.03 15.52
CA ILE A 194 -12.35 -4.23 16.01
C ILE A 194 -11.34 -5.17 16.65
N GLU A 195 -10.21 -5.41 15.99
CA GLU A 195 -9.13 -6.27 16.48
C GLU A 195 -8.58 -5.80 17.83
N ASN A 196 -8.14 -4.54 17.90
CA ASN A 196 -7.62 -3.98 19.15
C ASN A 196 -8.68 -3.97 20.25
N SER A 197 -9.96 -3.78 19.90
CA SER A 197 -11.06 -3.79 20.86
C SER A 197 -11.27 -5.18 21.47
N LEU A 198 -11.05 -6.25 20.70
CA LEU A 198 -11.17 -7.62 21.17
C LEU A 198 -9.98 -8.04 22.05
N GLU A 199 -8.76 -7.61 21.71
CA GLU A 199 -7.54 -8.01 22.42
C GLU A 199 -7.29 -7.18 23.70
N GLN A 200 -7.51 -5.86 23.64
CA GLN A 200 -7.12 -4.93 24.71
C GLN A 200 -8.30 -4.22 25.37
N GLY A 201 -9.50 -4.38 24.82
CA GLY A 201 -10.72 -3.68 25.25
C GLY A 201 -11.02 -2.43 24.42
N PHE A 202 -12.29 -2.02 24.42
CA PHE A 202 -12.79 -0.96 23.54
C PHE A 202 -12.17 0.42 23.79
N LEU A 203 -12.05 0.85 25.05
CA LEU A 203 -11.51 2.17 25.39
C LEU A 203 -10.01 2.30 25.05
N PRO A 204 -9.15 1.32 25.42
CA PRO A 204 -7.76 1.30 24.95
C PRO A 204 -7.64 1.33 23.43
N ALA A 205 -8.46 0.55 22.72
CA ALA A 205 -8.43 0.51 21.25
C ALA A 205 -8.75 1.86 20.59
N ILE A 206 -9.71 2.62 21.14
CA ILE A 206 -10.00 3.98 20.68
C ILE A 206 -8.81 4.91 20.94
N TRP A 207 -8.24 4.86 22.15
CA TRP A 207 -7.11 5.70 22.51
C TRP A 207 -5.87 5.42 21.64
N ASP A 208 -5.59 4.14 21.37
CA ASP A 208 -4.52 3.71 20.49
C ASP A 208 -4.76 4.17 19.05
N PHE A 209 -6.00 4.09 18.56
CA PHE A 209 -6.36 4.63 17.25
C PHE A 209 -6.04 6.12 17.15
N PHE A 210 -6.43 6.93 18.14
CA PHE A 210 -6.11 8.36 18.17
C PHE A 210 -4.60 8.62 18.22
N THR A 211 -3.87 7.87 19.05
CA THR A 211 -2.41 7.95 19.16
C THR A 211 -1.74 7.62 17.82
N MET A 212 -2.22 6.60 17.11
CA MET A 212 -1.75 6.25 15.77
C MET A 212 -2.02 7.36 14.75
N GLN A 213 -3.15 8.06 14.83
CA GLN A 213 -3.44 9.18 13.93
C GLN A 213 -2.53 10.38 14.21
N MET A 214 -2.26 10.69 15.49
CA MET A 214 -1.30 11.75 15.87
C MET A 214 0.13 11.44 15.40
N ASN A 215 0.51 10.16 15.36
CA ASN A 215 1.78 9.69 14.82
C ASN A 215 1.81 9.62 13.27
N PHE A 216 0.86 10.28 12.59
CA PHE A 216 0.76 10.35 11.13
C PHE A 216 0.62 8.99 10.42
N SER A 217 0.00 7.98 11.06
CA SER A 217 -0.18 6.65 10.45
C SER A 217 -0.93 6.68 9.11
N SER A 218 -1.94 7.54 8.96
CA SER A 218 -2.67 7.72 7.69
C SER A 218 -1.78 8.27 6.57
N LEU A 219 -0.85 9.17 6.89
CA LEU A 219 0.11 9.72 5.95
C LEU A 219 1.09 8.62 5.50
N PHE A 220 1.61 7.86 6.47
CA PHE A 220 2.48 6.72 6.20
C PHE A 220 1.80 5.64 5.34
N TYR A 221 0.56 5.29 5.67
CA TYR A 221 -0.22 4.28 4.94
C TYR A 221 -0.44 4.69 3.49
N THR A 222 -0.81 5.96 3.25
CA THR A 222 -1.04 6.49 1.90
C THR A 222 0.26 6.54 1.08
N PHE A 223 1.37 6.88 1.71
CA PHE A 223 2.70 6.79 1.08
C PHE A 223 3.09 5.36 0.70
N SER A 224 2.94 4.43 1.65
CA SER A 224 3.17 2.99 1.45
C SER A 224 2.32 2.44 0.29
N MET A 225 1.08 2.89 0.18
CA MET A 225 0.15 2.53 -0.91
C MET A 225 0.75 2.82 -2.29
N GLY A 226 1.41 3.98 -2.44
CA GLY A 226 2.08 4.38 -3.69
C GLY A 226 3.27 3.47 -4.03
N THR A 227 4.06 3.08 -3.02
CA THR A 227 5.14 2.10 -3.17
C THR A 227 4.60 0.75 -3.62
N LYS A 228 3.58 0.22 -2.93
CA LYS A 228 2.95 -1.07 -3.25
C LYS A 228 2.40 -1.09 -4.68
N SER A 229 1.61 -0.09 -5.05
CA SER A 229 1.01 0.03 -6.39
C SER A 229 2.08 0.11 -7.48
N HIS A 230 3.12 0.92 -7.32
CA HIS A 230 4.17 1.06 -8.33
C HIS A 230 4.93 -0.25 -8.60
N TYR A 231 5.40 -0.92 -7.53
CA TYR A 231 6.21 -2.14 -7.70
C TYR A 231 5.35 -3.33 -8.11
N TYR A 232 4.12 -3.44 -7.62
CA TYR A 232 3.18 -4.47 -8.06
C TYR A 232 2.82 -4.29 -9.55
N GLY A 233 2.40 -3.10 -9.96
CA GLY A 233 2.03 -2.81 -11.34
C GLY A 233 3.20 -2.98 -12.31
N ARG A 234 4.41 -2.56 -11.91
CA ARG A 234 5.62 -2.77 -12.71
C ARG A 234 5.90 -4.26 -12.96
N THR A 235 5.78 -5.10 -11.93
CA THR A 235 5.99 -6.55 -12.11
C THR A 235 4.92 -7.16 -13.02
N ILE A 236 3.66 -6.72 -12.94
CA ILE A 236 2.60 -7.20 -13.84
C ILE A 236 2.91 -6.84 -15.30
N LEU A 237 3.30 -5.59 -15.56
CA LEU A 237 3.49 -5.09 -16.92
C LEU A 237 4.79 -5.57 -17.58
N HIS A 238 5.89 -5.58 -16.83
CA HIS A 238 7.22 -5.84 -17.38
C HIS A 238 7.82 -7.17 -16.94
N GLY A 239 7.21 -7.85 -15.95
CA GLY A 239 7.80 -9.02 -15.32
C GLY A 239 9.10 -8.73 -14.56
N GLY A 240 9.69 -9.79 -14.01
CA GLY A 240 11.03 -9.76 -13.44
C GLY A 240 11.14 -8.95 -12.16
N ALA A 241 10.58 -9.48 -11.07
CA ALA A 241 10.87 -8.90 -9.77
C ALA A 241 12.38 -9.04 -9.52
N LYS A 242 13.01 -7.99 -9.00
CA LYS A 242 14.43 -8.00 -8.63
C LYS A 242 14.56 -7.95 -7.13
N TYR A 243 15.37 -8.84 -6.57
CA TYR A 243 15.69 -8.79 -5.16
C TYR A 243 16.33 -7.44 -4.84
N ARG A 244 15.76 -6.73 -3.88
CA ARG A 244 16.28 -5.49 -3.35
C ARG A 244 16.69 -5.74 -1.91
N ALA A 245 17.99 -5.62 -1.66
CA ALA A 245 18.51 -5.75 -0.30
C ALA A 245 17.93 -4.62 0.56
N THR A 246 17.16 -4.99 1.57
CA THR A 246 16.78 -4.07 2.64
C THR A 246 18.03 -3.86 3.48
N GLY A 247 18.70 -2.71 3.29
CA GLY A 247 19.94 -2.40 3.99
C GLY A 247 19.82 -2.53 5.51
N ARG A 248 20.90 -2.89 6.20
CA ARG A 248 20.93 -3.06 7.67
C ARG A 248 21.51 -1.85 8.41
N GLY A 249 21.33 -0.65 7.88
CA GLY A 249 21.79 0.60 8.51
C GLY A 249 21.08 0.96 9.81
N PHE A 250 21.57 2.01 10.46
CA PHE A 250 20.99 2.58 11.68
C PHE A 250 19.67 3.29 11.35
N VAL A 251 18.68 3.10 12.23
CA VAL A 251 17.31 3.60 12.03
C VAL A 251 17.19 5.10 12.25
N VAL A 252 18.02 5.62 13.16
CA VAL A 252 18.05 7.03 13.57
C VAL A 252 18.96 7.86 12.66
N GLU A 253 19.45 7.29 11.57
CA GLU A 253 20.31 7.98 10.63
C GLU A 253 19.48 8.91 9.74
N HIS A 254 19.77 10.21 9.82
CA HIS A 254 19.21 11.21 8.92
C HIS A 254 19.73 10.99 7.49
N LYS A 255 18.83 11.04 6.50
CA LYS A 255 19.18 10.97 5.09
C LYS A 255 18.93 12.30 4.40
N LYS A 256 19.87 12.74 3.57
CA LYS A 256 19.73 13.97 2.78
C LYS A 256 18.47 13.93 1.93
N PHE A 257 17.75 15.05 1.81
CA PHE A 257 16.53 15.10 1.00
C PHE A 257 16.73 14.64 -0.45
N ALA A 258 17.81 15.04 -1.12
CA ALA A 258 18.07 14.61 -2.49
C ALA A 258 18.16 13.08 -2.62
N GLU A 259 18.87 12.40 -1.71
CA GLU A 259 18.95 10.93 -1.68
C GLU A 259 17.58 10.31 -1.38
N ASN A 260 16.89 10.87 -0.39
CA ASN A 260 15.61 10.34 0.08
C ASN A 260 14.53 10.42 -1.00
N TYR A 261 14.33 11.60 -1.61
CA TYR A 261 13.33 11.79 -2.66
C TYR A 261 13.70 11.08 -3.97
N ARG A 262 14.99 10.89 -4.29
CA ARG A 262 15.41 10.14 -5.48
C ARG A 262 14.95 8.69 -5.45
N LEU A 263 14.87 8.05 -4.28
CA LEU A 263 14.34 6.69 -4.13
C LEU A 263 12.87 6.58 -4.52
N TYR A 264 12.08 7.64 -4.29
CA TYR A 264 10.63 7.68 -4.49
C TYR A 264 10.19 8.45 -5.74
N ALA A 265 11.13 9.13 -6.40
CA ALA A 265 10.92 9.94 -7.61
C ALA A 265 10.03 9.23 -8.63
N ARG A 266 10.42 8.01 -9.02
CA ARG A 266 9.71 7.19 -10.01
C ARG A 266 8.46 6.49 -9.47
N SER A 267 8.40 6.21 -8.18
CA SER A 267 7.29 5.42 -7.63
C SER A 267 6.01 6.25 -7.56
N HIS A 268 6.08 7.37 -6.85
CA HIS A 268 4.91 8.19 -6.53
C HIS A 268 5.21 9.69 -6.31
N PHE A 269 6.47 10.13 -6.21
CA PHE A 269 6.77 11.56 -6.01
C PHE A 269 6.45 12.43 -7.24
N ILE A 270 6.97 12.09 -8.43
CA ILE A 270 6.64 12.82 -9.68
C ILE A 270 5.14 12.79 -9.96
N LYS A 271 4.56 11.62 -9.74
CA LYS A 271 3.14 11.31 -9.78
C LYS A 271 2.28 12.19 -8.86
N ALA A 272 2.78 12.50 -7.66
CA ALA A 272 2.12 13.43 -6.74
C ALA A 272 2.15 14.87 -7.25
N ILE A 273 3.29 15.30 -7.83
CA ILE A 273 3.42 16.62 -8.45
C ILE A 273 2.43 16.75 -9.63
N GLU A 274 2.36 15.74 -10.49
CA GLU A 274 1.40 15.68 -11.60
C GLU A 274 -0.04 15.84 -11.10
N LEU A 275 -0.47 15.01 -10.13
CA LEU A 275 -1.81 15.11 -9.54
C LEU A 275 -2.05 16.46 -8.86
N GLY A 276 -1.05 17.01 -8.17
CA GLY A 276 -1.11 18.34 -7.55
C GLY A 276 -1.38 19.43 -8.59
N ILE A 277 -0.63 19.43 -9.71
CA ILE A 277 -0.83 20.37 -10.82
C ILE A 277 -2.25 20.21 -11.37
N ILE A 278 -2.70 18.99 -11.65
CA ILE A 278 -4.05 18.75 -12.18
C ILE A 278 -5.12 19.29 -11.23
N LEU A 279 -4.99 19.05 -9.93
CA LEU A 279 -5.93 19.56 -8.93
C LEU A 279 -5.92 21.10 -8.87
N THR A 280 -4.75 21.74 -8.98
CA THR A 280 -4.68 23.22 -9.05
C THR A 280 -5.34 23.78 -10.30
N VAL A 281 -5.13 23.17 -11.46
CA VAL A 281 -5.77 23.58 -12.72
C VAL A 281 -7.28 23.35 -12.64
N TYR A 282 -7.71 22.22 -12.09
CA TYR A 282 -9.13 21.94 -11.84
C TYR A 282 -9.77 22.96 -10.89
N ALA A 283 -9.06 23.38 -9.83
CA ALA A 283 -9.53 24.42 -8.93
C ALA A 283 -9.70 25.79 -9.62
N ALA A 284 -8.82 26.11 -10.59
CA ALA A 284 -8.87 27.36 -11.33
C ALA A 284 -9.97 27.39 -12.41
N HIS A 285 -10.23 26.26 -13.08
CA HIS A 285 -11.12 26.21 -14.24
C HIS A 285 -12.52 25.62 -13.99
N SER A 286 -12.73 24.87 -12.91
CA SER A 286 -14.04 24.25 -12.67
C SER A 286 -15.08 25.23 -12.14
N VAL A 287 -16.30 25.12 -12.66
CA VAL A 287 -17.44 25.94 -12.21
C VAL A 287 -17.92 25.48 -10.83
N ILE A 288 -17.78 24.18 -10.54
CA ILE A 288 -18.11 23.59 -9.23
C ILE A 288 -17.15 24.06 -8.14
N ALA A 289 -15.88 24.35 -8.47
CA ALA A 289 -14.91 24.88 -7.48
C ALA A 289 -15.29 26.24 -6.90
N ARG A 290 -16.19 26.99 -7.54
CA ARG A 290 -16.73 28.24 -6.97
C ARG A 290 -17.45 28.00 -5.64
N ASN A 291 -18.01 26.81 -5.43
CA ASN A 291 -18.51 26.41 -4.11
C ASN A 291 -17.40 25.74 -3.31
N THR A 292 -16.78 26.52 -2.42
CA THR A 292 -15.63 26.11 -1.61
C THR A 292 -15.88 24.83 -0.81
N LEU A 293 -17.08 24.66 -0.23
CA LEU A 293 -17.39 23.47 0.58
C LEU A 293 -17.50 22.21 -0.27
N VAL A 294 -18.18 22.29 -1.41
CA VAL A 294 -18.34 21.16 -2.33
C VAL A 294 -16.98 20.75 -2.90
N TYR A 295 -16.15 21.71 -3.29
CA TYR A 295 -14.80 21.45 -3.78
C TYR A 295 -13.93 20.73 -2.74
N ILE A 296 -13.92 21.23 -1.50
CA ILE A 296 -13.13 20.65 -0.41
C ILE A 296 -13.56 19.21 -0.16
N ILE A 297 -14.86 18.98 0.06
CA ILE A 297 -15.39 17.64 0.37
C ILE A 297 -15.04 16.63 -0.73
N MET A 298 -15.12 17.04 -1.99
CA MET A 298 -14.86 16.18 -3.14
C MET A 298 -13.38 15.84 -3.34
N ASN A 299 -12.47 16.79 -3.07
CA ASN A 299 -11.06 16.67 -3.43
C ASN A 299 -10.12 16.50 -2.24
N ILE A 300 -10.61 16.55 -1.00
CA ILE A 300 -9.79 16.43 0.20
C ILE A 300 -8.99 15.12 0.23
N SER A 301 -9.57 14.01 -0.24
CA SER A 301 -8.88 12.71 -0.33
C SER A 301 -7.76 12.72 -1.37
N SER A 302 -7.97 13.38 -2.51
CA SER A 302 -6.98 13.51 -3.58
C SER A 302 -5.82 14.42 -3.15
N TRP A 303 -6.13 15.53 -2.49
CA TRP A 303 -5.13 16.40 -1.87
C TRP A 303 -4.37 15.71 -0.75
N PHE A 304 -5.05 14.95 0.10
CA PHE A 304 -4.42 14.18 1.16
C PHE A 304 -3.44 13.14 0.58
N LEU A 305 -3.78 12.49 -0.53
CA LEU A 305 -2.87 11.59 -1.24
C LEU A 305 -1.64 12.32 -1.78
N VAL A 306 -1.82 13.47 -2.45
CA VAL A 306 -0.71 14.29 -2.97
C VAL A 306 0.22 14.74 -1.83
N VAL A 307 -0.35 15.31 -0.76
CA VAL A 307 0.41 15.77 0.40
C VAL A 307 1.14 14.61 1.06
N SER A 308 0.50 13.44 1.19
CA SER A 308 1.14 12.28 1.82
C SER A 308 2.33 11.77 1.00
N TRP A 309 2.21 11.73 -0.33
CA TRP A 309 3.28 11.27 -1.21
C TRP A 309 4.47 12.24 -1.26
N ILE A 310 4.23 13.53 -1.08
CA ILE A 310 5.29 14.55 -1.02
C ILE A 310 5.90 14.64 0.39
N MET A 311 5.09 14.66 1.45
CA MET A 311 5.57 14.99 2.79
C MET A 311 6.12 13.81 3.59
N ALA A 312 5.77 12.56 3.28
CA ALA A 312 6.22 11.42 4.08
C ALA A 312 7.74 11.27 4.17
N PRO A 313 8.52 11.44 3.07
CA PRO A 313 9.97 11.40 3.15
C PRO A 313 10.56 12.44 4.10
N PHE A 314 9.94 13.62 4.21
CA PHE A 314 10.33 14.66 5.17
C PHE A 314 9.89 14.31 6.60
N ALA A 315 8.60 14.02 6.80
CA ALA A 315 8.00 13.84 8.12
C ALA A 315 8.55 12.62 8.89
N PHE A 316 8.95 11.56 8.18
CA PHE A 316 9.51 10.34 8.77
C PHE A 316 11.04 10.25 8.65
N ASN A 317 11.72 11.36 8.30
CA ASN A 317 13.18 11.43 8.32
C ASN A 317 13.67 11.76 9.75
N PRO A 318 14.57 10.96 10.35
CA PRO A 318 15.20 11.34 11.62
C PRO A 318 15.82 12.73 11.53
N SER A 319 15.65 13.57 12.55
CA SER A 319 16.09 14.98 12.54
C SER A 319 15.54 15.85 11.40
N GLY A 320 14.46 15.45 10.72
CA GLY A 320 13.86 16.24 9.62
C GLY A 320 13.31 17.61 10.04
N PHE A 321 13.11 17.85 11.34
CA PHE A 321 12.65 19.13 11.89
C PHE A 321 13.79 19.98 12.48
N ASP A 322 15.04 19.54 12.37
CA ASP A 322 16.21 20.35 12.72
C ASP A 322 16.41 21.41 11.64
N TRP A 323 16.32 22.69 12.01
CA TRP A 323 16.32 23.81 11.08
C TRP A 323 17.60 23.85 10.24
N LEU A 324 18.77 23.73 10.86
CA LEU A 324 20.05 23.85 10.16
C LEU A 324 20.21 22.73 9.12
N LYS A 325 19.86 21.49 9.50
CA LYS A 325 19.91 20.36 8.57
C LYS A 325 18.93 20.53 7.42
N THR A 326 17.71 20.94 7.73
CA THR A 326 16.65 21.16 6.73
C THR A 326 17.05 22.19 5.68
N VAL A 327 17.71 23.29 6.07
CA VAL A 327 18.18 24.30 5.12
C VAL A 327 19.24 23.72 4.18
N TYR A 328 20.27 23.05 4.71
CA TYR A 328 21.32 22.45 3.88
C TYR A 328 20.79 21.34 2.96
N ASP A 329 19.86 20.53 3.47
CA ASP A 329 19.21 19.48 2.70
C ASP A 329 18.29 20.06 1.61
N PHE A 330 17.64 21.19 1.88
CA PHE A 330 16.82 21.88 0.90
C PHE A 330 17.68 22.46 -0.23
N ASP A 331 18.84 23.03 0.09
CA ASP A 331 19.79 23.50 -0.93
C ASP A 331 20.28 22.35 -1.82
N ASP A 332 20.63 21.20 -1.22
CA ASP A 332 21.02 19.99 -1.97
C ASP A 332 19.86 19.44 -2.82
N PHE A 333 18.64 19.45 -2.29
CA PHE A 333 17.43 19.06 -3.00
C PHE A 333 17.12 19.97 -4.18
N MET A 334 17.26 21.29 -4.02
CA MET A 334 17.09 22.25 -5.12
C MET A 334 18.18 22.05 -6.18
N ASN A 335 19.43 21.86 -5.78
CA ASN A 335 20.51 21.52 -6.71
C ASN A 335 20.18 20.25 -7.51
N TRP A 336 19.59 19.22 -6.88
CA TRP A 336 19.13 18.02 -7.58
C TRP A 336 18.01 18.29 -8.58
N ILE A 337 17.00 19.09 -8.22
CA ILE A 337 15.89 19.45 -9.12
C ILE A 337 16.37 20.24 -10.34
N TRP A 338 17.26 21.21 -10.12
CA TRP A 338 17.76 22.10 -11.16
C TRP A 338 18.97 21.56 -11.91
N TYR A 339 19.45 20.36 -11.55
CA TYR A 339 20.61 19.75 -12.20
C TYR A 339 20.31 19.48 -13.68
N PRO A 340 21.04 20.08 -14.63
CA PRO A 340 20.80 19.90 -16.07
C PRO A 340 21.04 18.46 -16.57
N GLY A 341 21.69 17.63 -15.75
CA GLY A 341 22.00 16.24 -16.04
C GLY A 341 21.07 15.23 -15.34
N GLY A 342 19.78 15.23 -15.69
CA GLY A 342 19.00 13.99 -15.76
C GLY A 342 17.91 13.74 -14.71
N LEU A 343 16.68 14.07 -15.09
CA LEU A 343 15.45 13.35 -14.71
C LEU A 343 15.38 11.93 -15.34
N PHE A 344 16.38 11.54 -16.13
CA PHE A 344 16.41 10.31 -16.93
C PHE A 344 17.79 9.61 -16.91
N PHE A 345 18.21 9.07 -15.75
CA PHE A 345 19.07 7.87 -15.68
C PHE A 345 18.66 6.99 -14.50
#